data_AF-A0A375I6E3-F1
#
_entry.id   AF-A0A375I6E3-F1
#
_cell.length_a   1.000
_cell.length_b   1.000
_cell.length_c   1.000
_cell.angle_alpha   90.00
_cell.angle_beta   90.00
_cell.angle_gamma   90.00
#
_symmetry.space_group_name_H-M   'P 1'
#
loop_
_entity.id
_entity.type
_entity.pdbx_description
1 polymer ?
#
loop_
_entity_poly.entity_id
_entity_poly.type
_entity_poly.pdbx_seq_one_letter_code
_entity_poly.pdbx_strand_id
1 'polypeptide(L)'
;MMSSTEKAEPVLLEEGHLASTPFTEDSLGEALARLTGNAPQWQGIAYTTAGARSVRAASAGALMTRLDGADHEVPLGTVYELRLWAVGQQALDGAKARELRWLNGSGSAEISVHEQAPAADQNCWFRTNSYLQHSDIADLDKKPRMTSVEVFVQEEDYGNVVFTDELMTGRWA
;
A
#
# COMPACT_ATOMS: atom_id res chain seq x y z
N MET A 1 -13.47 -21.21 -32.78
CA MET A 1 -12.33 -21.61 -31.92
C MET A 1 -12.80 -21.41 -30.49
N MET A 2 -13.07 -22.49 -29.76
CA MET A 2 -13.56 -22.41 -28.39
C MET A 2 -12.40 -21.94 -27.50
N SER A 3 -12.55 -20.78 -26.87
CA SER A 3 -11.63 -20.30 -25.84
C SER A 3 -11.80 -21.21 -24.62
N SER A 4 -10.86 -22.14 -24.47
CA SER A 4 -10.68 -22.91 -23.24
C SER A 4 -10.31 -21.91 -22.16
N THR A 5 -11.24 -21.62 -21.26
CA THR A 5 -10.95 -20.92 -20.02
C THR A 5 -10.22 -21.93 -19.15
N GLU A 6 -8.91 -22.04 -19.33
CA GLU A 6 -8.05 -22.67 -18.33
C GLU A 6 -8.32 -21.93 -17.02
N LYS A 7 -8.88 -22.66 -16.05
CA LYS A 7 -9.08 -22.16 -14.70
C LYS A 7 -7.69 -21.86 -14.18
N ALA A 8 -7.34 -20.58 -14.05
CA ALA A 8 -6.05 -20.17 -13.53
C ALA A 8 -5.77 -20.97 -12.25
N GLU A 9 -4.58 -21.57 -12.16
CA GLU A 9 -4.19 -22.29 -10.96
C GLU A 9 -4.34 -21.35 -9.76
N PRO A 10 -4.94 -21.82 -8.65
CA PRO A 10 -5.10 -20.97 -7.48
C PRO A 10 -3.71 -20.57 -6.99
N VAL A 11 -3.47 -19.26 -6.93
CA VAL A 11 -2.26 -18.71 -6.31
C VAL A 11 -2.27 -19.17 -4.85
N LEU A 12 -1.29 -20.00 -4.50
CA LEU A 12 -1.15 -20.53 -3.15
C LEU A 12 -0.78 -19.40 -2.20
N LEU A 13 -1.26 -19.51 -0.97
CA LEU A 13 -0.85 -18.62 0.11
C LEU A 13 0.59 -18.93 0.51
N GLU A 14 1.38 -17.89 0.73
CA GLU A 14 2.75 -17.94 1.20
C GLU A 14 2.81 -17.61 2.69
N GLU A 15 3.67 -18.28 3.45
CA GLU A 15 3.87 -17.97 4.87
C GLU A 15 4.69 -16.68 5.02
N GLY A 16 4.36 -15.88 6.03
CA GLY A 16 5.11 -14.68 6.36
C GLY A 16 4.79 -14.13 7.74
N HIS A 17 5.24 -12.90 7.97
CA HIS A 17 5.04 -12.20 9.22
C HIS A 17 4.47 -10.81 8.97
N LEU A 18 3.37 -10.50 9.68
CA LEU A 18 2.75 -9.18 9.70
C LEU A 18 3.30 -8.41 10.90
N ALA A 19 3.80 -7.21 10.64
CA ALA A 19 4.20 -6.26 11.67
C ALA A 19 3.35 -5.01 11.56
N SER A 20 2.90 -4.48 12.71
CA SER A 20 2.14 -3.25 12.80
C SER A 20 2.68 -2.42 13.96
N THR A 21 3.28 -1.29 13.66
CA THR A 21 3.82 -0.35 14.66
C THR A 21 2.94 0.89 14.71
N PRO A 22 2.11 1.07 15.75
CA PRO A 22 1.28 2.25 15.91
C PRO A 22 2.07 3.44 16.50
N PHE A 23 1.72 4.64 16.07
CA PHE A 23 2.19 5.91 16.61
C PHE A 23 0.94 6.72 17.01
N THR A 24 0.61 6.68 18.29
CA THR A 24 -0.57 7.36 18.83
C THR A 24 -0.39 8.88 18.78
N GLU A 25 -1.47 9.60 18.48
CA GLU A 25 -1.50 11.08 18.39
C GLU A 25 -0.55 11.70 17.34
N ASP A 26 0.06 10.90 16.49
CA ASP A 26 0.98 11.35 15.42
C ASP A 26 0.26 12.35 14.49
N SER A 27 0.85 13.52 14.29
CA SER A 27 0.39 14.47 13.28
C SER A 27 0.76 14.00 11.88
N LEU A 28 0.11 14.57 10.86
CA LEU A 28 0.46 14.29 9.47
C LEU A 28 1.94 14.60 9.18
N GLY A 29 2.48 15.68 9.76
CA GLY A 29 3.89 16.06 9.60
C GLY A 29 4.85 15.03 10.19
N GLU A 30 4.53 14.51 11.38
CA GLU A 30 5.35 13.48 12.04
C GLU A 30 5.28 12.15 11.29
N ALA A 31 4.10 11.76 10.79
CA ALA A 31 3.94 10.58 9.94
C ALA A 31 4.82 10.69 8.68
N LEU A 32 4.78 11.83 7.99
CA LEU A 32 5.62 12.07 6.79
C LEU A 32 7.12 12.09 7.11
N ALA A 33 7.52 12.51 8.31
CA ALA A 33 8.92 12.54 8.72
C ALA A 33 9.53 11.13 8.89
N ARG A 34 8.70 10.08 9.00
CA ARG A 34 9.16 8.68 9.10
C ARG A 34 9.45 8.02 7.76
N LEU A 35 9.07 8.65 6.65
CA LEU A 35 9.31 8.08 5.32
C LEU A 35 10.81 7.88 5.11
N THR A 36 11.21 6.65 4.83
CA THR A 36 12.60 6.30 4.54
C THR A 36 12.85 6.27 3.03
N GLY A 37 14.11 6.49 2.63
CA GLY A 37 14.49 6.63 1.23
C GLY A 37 14.11 7.99 0.63
N ASN A 38 14.53 8.23 -0.60
CA ASN A 38 14.23 9.48 -1.31
C ASN A 38 12.91 9.37 -2.09
N ALA A 39 12.16 10.47 -2.23
CA ALA A 39 11.05 10.48 -3.20
C ALA A 39 11.56 10.12 -4.62
N PRO A 40 10.83 9.35 -5.45
CA PRO A 40 9.47 8.82 -5.29
C PRO A 40 9.45 7.33 -4.88
N GLN A 41 10.11 6.99 -3.77
CA GLN A 41 10.10 5.63 -3.21
C GLN A 41 8.79 5.31 -2.46
N TRP A 42 7.91 6.30 -2.27
CA TRP A 42 6.57 6.16 -1.68
C TRP A 42 5.50 6.72 -2.61
N GLN A 43 4.39 6.00 -2.75
CA GLN A 43 3.18 6.41 -3.46
C GLN A 43 1.95 6.10 -2.62
N GLY A 44 0.79 6.64 -2.97
CA GLY A 44 -0.33 6.52 -2.06
C GLY A 44 -1.66 7.11 -2.52
N ILE A 45 -2.57 7.20 -1.56
CA ILE A 45 -3.82 7.95 -1.66
C ILE A 45 -3.86 8.91 -0.48
N ALA A 46 -4.11 10.19 -0.78
CA ALA A 46 -4.50 11.17 0.21
C ALA A 46 -5.99 11.48 0.04
N TYR A 47 -6.78 11.29 1.09
CA TYR A 47 -8.16 11.72 1.11
C TYR A 47 -8.22 13.15 1.64
N THR A 48 -8.70 14.06 0.79
CA THR A 48 -8.76 15.48 1.09
C THR A 48 -10.20 15.97 1.14
N THR A 49 -10.43 17.15 1.70
CA THR A 49 -11.74 17.82 1.66
C THR A 49 -12.24 18.11 0.23
N ALA A 50 -11.37 18.04 -0.79
CA ALA A 50 -11.70 18.19 -2.20
C ALA A 50 -11.67 16.86 -2.99
N GLY A 51 -11.77 15.73 -2.28
CA GLY A 51 -11.77 14.37 -2.82
C GLY A 51 -10.41 13.66 -2.70
N ALA A 52 -10.39 12.41 -3.13
CA ALA A 52 -9.16 11.61 -3.14
C ALA A 52 -8.15 12.14 -4.16
N ARG A 53 -6.86 12.05 -3.80
CA ARG A 53 -5.73 12.39 -4.67
C ARG A 53 -4.76 11.21 -4.73
N SER A 54 -4.37 10.84 -5.94
CA SER A 54 -3.28 9.88 -6.13
C SER A 54 -1.96 10.54 -5.74
N VAL A 55 -1.29 10.02 -4.73
CA VAL A 55 0.05 10.48 -4.34
C VAL A 55 1.07 9.76 -5.20
N ARG A 56 1.76 10.50 -6.07
CA ARG A 56 2.79 10.00 -7.00
C ARG A 56 4.20 10.02 -6.41
N ALA A 57 4.41 10.89 -5.43
CA ALA A 57 5.63 10.97 -4.65
C ALA A 57 5.31 11.54 -3.27
N ALA A 58 5.93 10.98 -2.23
CA ALA A 58 5.89 11.51 -0.89
C ALA A 58 7.31 11.66 -0.34
N SER A 59 7.53 12.71 0.45
CA SER A 59 8.75 12.97 1.20
C SER A 59 8.39 13.53 2.58
N ALA A 60 9.40 13.72 3.42
CA ALA A 60 9.23 14.49 4.65
C ALA A 60 8.62 15.88 4.32
N GLY A 61 7.38 16.10 4.76
CA GLY A 61 6.67 17.36 4.63
C GLY A 61 6.04 17.68 3.27
N ALA A 62 6.05 16.78 2.28
CA ALA A 62 5.42 17.06 0.98
C ALA A 62 4.76 15.82 0.36
N LEU A 63 3.61 16.06 -0.27
CA LEU A 63 2.86 15.09 -1.06
C LEU A 63 2.65 15.65 -2.46
N MET A 64 3.05 14.91 -3.49
CA MET A 64 2.87 15.30 -4.88
C MET A 64 1.80 14.42 -5.53
N THR A 65 0.88 15.05 -6.24
CA THR A 65 -0.13 14.41 -7.08
C THR A 65 0.04 14.82 -8.54
N ARG A 66 -0.55 14.07 -9.46
CA ARG A 66 -0.62 14.45 -10.87
C ARG A 66 -2.05 14.80 -11.25
N LEU A 67 -2.24 16.01 -11.75
CA LEU A 67 -3.52 16.52 -12.26
C LEU A 67 -3.26 17.11 -13.65
N ASP A 68 -4.09 16.76 -14.62
CA ASP A 68 -4.01 17.26 -16.00
C ASP A 68 -2.60 17.16 -16.63
N GLY A 69 -1.88 16.08 -16.29
CA GLY A 69 -0.53 15.80 -16.81
C GLY A 69 0.61 16.57 -16.13
N ALA A 70 0.33 17.41 -15.13
CA ALA A 70 1.32 18.16 -14.37
C ALA A 70 1.38 17.72 -12.91
N ASP A 71 2.56 17.89 -12.29
CA ASP A 71 2.73 17.61 -10.86
C ASP A 71 2.30 18.80 -10.02
N HIS A 72 1.50 18.53 -9.00
CA HIS A 72 0.97 19.51 -8.06
C HIS A 72 1.20 19.04 -6.63
N GLU A 73 1.48 19.98 -5.73
CA GLU A 73 1.51 19.68 -4.31
C GLU A 73 0.09 19.47 -3.78
N VAL A 74 -0.11 18.46 -2.95
CA VAL A 74 -1.36 18.24 -2.22
C VAL A 74 -1.33 19.13 -0.96
N PRO A 75 -2.28 20.05 -0.78
CA PRO A 75 -2.32 20.90 0.41
C PRO A 75 -2.51 20.06 1.68
N LEU A 76 -1.46 19.91 2.49
CA LEU A 76 -1.47 18.99 3.64
C LEU A 76 -2.59 19.30 4.65
N GLY A 77 -2.92 20.57 4.87
CA GLY A 77 -4.02 20.98 5.76
C GLY A 77 -5.43 20.56 5.29
N THR A 78 -5.55 19.99 4.09
CA THR A 78 -6.81 19.45 3.57
C THR A 78 -6.92 17.93 3.72
N VAL A 79 -5.83 17.24 4.06
CA VAL A 79 -5.76 15.79 4.17
C VAL A 79 -6.36 15.35 5.50
N TYR A 80 -7.31 14.41 5.47
CA TYR A 80 -7.89 13.82 6.68
C TYR A 80 -7.58 12.32 6.85
N GLU A 81 -7.18 11.65 5.77
CA GLU A 81 -6.69 10.27 5.79
C GLU A 81 -5.59 10.12 4.73
N LEU A 82 -4.56 9.36 5.06
CA LEU A 82 -3.42 9.10 4.19
C LEU A 82 -3.05 7.63 4.23
N ARG A 83 -2.84 7.04 3.06
CA ARG A 83 -2.20 5.73 2.89
C ARG A 83 -1.02 5.90 1.93
N LEU A 84 0.19 5.61 2.39
CA LEU A 84 1.41 5.66 1.59
C LEU A 84 2.06 4.27 1.61
N TRP A 85 2.31 3.69 0.45
CA TRP A 85 3.05 2.43 0.32
C TRP A 85 4.41 2.64 -0.35
N ALA A 86 5.37 1.83 0.08
CA ALA A 86 6.69 1.76 -0.49
C ALA A 86 6.65 1.08 -1.87
N VAL A 87 7.31 1.69 -2.85
CA VAL A 87 7.37 1.22 -4.25
C VAL A 87 8.80 1.00 -4.74
N GLY A 88 9.79 1.25 -3.90
CA GLY A 88 11.20 1.04 -4.23
C GLY A 88 11.95 0.31 -3.11
N GLN A 89 12.99 -0.42 -3.51
CA GLN A 89 13.68 -1.38 -2.64
C GLN A 89 14.24 -0.75 -1.36
N GLN A 90 14.66 0.52 -1.42
CA GLN A 90 15.17 1.23 -0.26
C GLN A 90 14.07 1.54 0.76
N ALA A 91 12.88 1.94 0.30
CA ALA A 91 11.75 2.19 1.19
C ALA A 91 11.14 0.89 1.73
N LEU A 92 11.18 -0.20 0.95
CA LEU A 92 10.71 -1.52 1.39
C LEU A 92 11.54 -2.08 2.56
N ASP A 93 12.83 -1.75 2.65
CA ASP A 93 13.72 -2.17 3.74
C ASP A 93 13.66 -3.69 4.02
N GLY A 94 13.69 -4.49 2.94
CA GLY A 94 13.61 -5.95 3.02
C GLY A 94 12.19 -6.52 3.13
N ALA A 95 11.16 -5.71 3.38
CA ALA A 95 9.77 -6.14 3.39
C ALA A 95 9.27 -6.52 1.99
N LYS A 96 8.27 -7.41 1.93
CA LYS A 96 7.47 -7.68 0.71
C LYS A 96 6.52 -6.55 0.40
N ALA A 97 5.93 -5.96 1.43
CA ALA A 97 5.09 -4.79 1.36
C ALA A 97 5.28 -3.94 2.62
N ARG A 98 5.22 -2.61 2.47
CA ARG A 98 5.33 -1.67 3.58
C ARG A 98 4.42 -0.48 3.30
N GLU A 99 3.59 -0.13 4.27
CA GLU A 99 2.60 0.93 4.17
C GLU A 99 2.54 1.77 5.45
N LEU A 100 2.59 3.09 5.30
CA LEU A 100 2.29 4.05 6.35
C LEU A 100 0.83 4.50 6.18
N ARG A 101 0.05 4.39 7.26
CA ARG A 101 -1.33 4.86 7.33
C ARG A 101 -1.43 5.97 8.36
N TRP A 102 -2.15 7.04 8.06
CA TRP A 102 -2.42 8.12 9.00
C TRP A 102 -3.88 8.55 8.90
N LEU A 103 -4.49 8.83 10.05
CA LEU A 103 -5.86 9.29 10.16
C LEU A 103 -5.93 10.48 11.12
N ASN A 104 -6.58 11.55 10.68
CA ASN A 104 -6.66 12.80 11.43
C ASN A 104 -7.32 12.59 12.82
N GLY A 105 -6.58 12.94 13.87
CA GLY A 105 -7.01 12.78 15.26
C GLY A 105 -6.83 11.38 15.85
N SER A 106 -6.27 10.42 15.10
CA SER A 106 -6.04 9.04 15.57
C SER A 106 -4.56 8.61 15.55
N GLY A 107 -3.70 9.38 14.89
CA GLY A 107 -2.28 9.07 14.74
C GLY A 107 -1.96 8.30 13.45
N SER A 108 -0.82 7.63 13.45
CA SER A 108 -0.35 6.83 12.31
C SER A 108 -0.01 5.39 12.71
N ALA A 109 0.15 4.53 11.72
CA ALA A 109 0.71 3.20 11.89
C ALA A 109 1.56 2.84 10.67
N GLU A 110 2.67 2.15 10.91
CA GLU A 110 3.42 1.49 9.86
C GLU A 110 3.12 -0.01 9.87
N ILE A 111 2.70 -0.52 8.72
CA ILE A 111 2.36 -1.92 8.51
C ILE A 111 3.34 -2.50 7.50
N SER A 112 3.88 -3.68 7.77
CA SER A 112 4.75 -4.38 6.82
C SER A 112 4.55 -5.89 6.84
N VAL A 113 4.82 -6.52 5.70
CA VAL A 113 4.77 -7.96 5.51
C VAL A 113 6.17 -8.45 5.14
N HIS A 114 6.67 -9.46 5.83
CA HIS A 114 8.00 -10.04 5.63
C HIS A 114 7.89 -11.53 5.31
N GLU A 115 8.75 -12.04 4.43
CA GLU A 115 8.86 -13.50 4.19
C GLU A 115 9.54 -14.23 5.35
N GLN A 116 10.51 -13.58 6.01
CA GLN A 116 11.29 -14.14 7.10
C GLN A 116 11.30 -13.15 8.26
N ALA A 117 11.09 -13.63 9.49
CA ALA A 117 10.92 -12.78 10.66
C ALA A 117 12.18 -11.95 11.01
N PRO A 118 12.06 -10.62 11.07
CA PRO A 118 12.80 -9.83 12.05
C PRO A 118 11.96 -9.77 13.32
N ALA A 119 12.12 -10.71 14.27
CA ALA A 119 11.49 -10.69 15.60
C ALA A 119 10.02 -10.15 15.65
N ALA A 120 9.19 -10.48 14.65
CA ALA A 120 7.92 -9.80 14.38
C ALA A 120 6.73 -10.39 15.14
N ASP A 121 5.70 -9.54 15.38
CA ASP A 121 4.62 -9.75 16.35
C ASP A 121 3.59 -10.83 15.97
N GLN A 122 3.31 -11.08 14.68
CA GLN A 122 2.25 -12.00 14.25
C GLN A 122 2.60 -12.83 12.99
N ASN A 123 2.35 -14.14 13.04
CA ASN A 123 2.39 -15.02 11.87
C ASN A 123 1.21 -14.72 10.94
N CYS A 124 1.47 -14.67 9.63
CA CYS A 124 0.43 -14.49 8.63
C CYS A 124 0.66 -15.40 7.42
N TRP A 125 -0.36 -15.46 6.57
CA TRP A 125 -0.24 -15.89 5.19
C TRP A 125 -0.48 -14.70 4.28
N PHE A 126 0.16 -14.67 3.13
CA PHE A 126 -0.08 -13.62 2.15
C PHE A 126 -0.13 -14.16 0.72
N ARG A 127 -0.67 -13.37 -0.19
CA ARG A 127 -0.53 -13.59 -1.64
C ARG A 127 -0.43 -12.28 -2.37
N THR A 128 0.17 -12.32 -3.56
CA THR A 128 0.19 -11.17 -4.46
C THR A 128 -1.13 -11.05 -5.23
N ASN A 129 -1.59 -9.82 -5.43
CA ASN A 129 -2.75 -9.50 -6.26
C ASN A 129 -2.45 -8.31 -7.18
N SER A 130 -3.29 -8.09 -8.19
CA SER A 130 -3.19 -6.94 -9.09
C SER A 130 -4.53 -6.49 -9.67
N TYR A 131 -4.73 -5.17 -9.67
CA TYR A 131 -5.90 -4.50 -10.23
C TYR A 131 -5.55 -3.75 -11.50
N LEU A 132 -6.49 -3.69 -12.46
CA LEU A 132 -6.35 -2.82 -13.63
C LEU A 132 -6.50 -1.36 -13.22
N GLN A 133 -5.54 -0.52 -13.62
CA GLN A 133 -5.67 0.92 -13.49
C GLN A 133 -6.42 1.50 -14.69
N HIS A 134 -7.13 2.60 -14.44
CA HIS A 134 -7.80 3.34 -15.50
C HIS A 134 -6.76 3.98 -16.43
N SER A 135 -6.94 3.80 -17.73
CA SER A 135 -6.11 4.39 -18.78
C SER A 135 -6.86 4.34 -20.11
N ASP A 136 -6.45 5.15 -21.07
CA ASP A 136 -7.01 5.18 -22.43
C ASP A 136 -6.56 3.99 -23.31
N ILE A 137 -5.72 3.10 -22.77
CA ILE A 137 -5.27 1.89 -23.47
C ILE A 137 -6.44 0.91 -23.57
N ALA A 138 -6.85 0.55 -24.79
CA ALA A 138 -7.96 -0.39 -25.00
C ALA A 138 -7.57 -1.85 -24.69
N ASP A 139 -6.31 -2.22 -24.94
CA ASP A 139 -5.78 -3.58 -24.75
C ASP A 139 -5.56 -3.88 -23.26
N LEU A 140 -6.38 -4.78 -22.69
CA LEU A 140 -6.38 -5.11 -21.26
C LEU A 140 -5.04 -5.71 -20.80
N ASP A 141 -4.33 -6.42 -21.67
CA ASP A 141 -3.05 -7.05 -21.33
C ASP A 141 -1.91 -6.02 -21.20
N LYS A 142 -2.09 -4.86 -21.83
CA LYS A 142 -1.15 -3.73 -21.78
C LYS A 142 -1.58 -2.64 -20.81
N LYS A 143 -2.75 -2.79 -20.17
CA LYS A 143 -3.22 -1.80 -19.20
C LYS A 143 -2.31 -1.81 -17.97
N PRO A 144 -1.97 -0.61 -17.45
CA PRO A 144 -1.21 -0.52 -16.22
C PRO A 144 -1.94 -1.24 -15.08
N ARG A 145 -1.17 -1.82 -14.17
CA ARG A 145 -1.70 -2.57 -13.02
C ARG A 145 -1.22 -1.97 -11.71
N MET A 146 -2.11 -1.88 -10.74
CA MET A 146 -1.75 -1.62 -9.35
C MET A 146 -1.59 -2.99 -8.68
N THR A 147 -0.39 -3.29 -8.18
CA THR A 147 -0.13 -4.54 -7.45
C THR A 147 -0.36 -4.34 -5.96
N SER A 148 -0.71 -5.41 -5.27
CA SER A 148 -0.92 -5.45 -3.83
C SER A 148 -0.48 -6.79 -3.24
N VAL A 149 -0.35 -6.82 -1.92
CA VAL A 149 -0.20 -8.01 -1.10
C VAL A 149 -1.41 -8.10 -0.19
N GLU A 150 -2.20 -9.15 -0.37
CA GLU A 150 -3.31 -9.49 0.51
C GLU A 150 -2.79 -10.33 1.67
N VAL A 151 -3.22 -10.01 2.89
CA VAL A 151 -2.75 -10.61 4.14
C VAL A 151 -3.90 -11.32 4.83
N PHE A 152 -3.59 -12.52 5.32
CA PHE A 152 -4.50 -13.40 6.01
C PHE A 152 -3.87 -13.83 7.33
N VAL A 153 -4.69 -13.96 8.36
CA VAL A 153 -4.25 -14.49 9.66
C VAL A 153 -5.17 -15.63 10.07
N GLN A 154 -4.68 -16.49 10.95
CA GLN A 154 -5.52 -17.50 11.57
C GLN A 154 -6.26 -16.85 12.73
N GLU A 155 -7.59 -16.96 12.75
CA GLU A 155 -8.39 -16.52 13.89
C GLU A 155 -8.22 -17.45 15.10
N GLU A 156 -8.33 -16.91 16.30
CA GLU A 156 -8.07 -17.66 17.54
C GLU A 156 -9.17 -18.69 17.84
N ASP A 157 -10.43 -18.33 17.61
CA ASP A 157 -11.58 -19.11 18.09
C ASP A 157 -11.80 -20.43 17.35
N TYR A 158 -11.64 -20.43 16.03
CA TYR A 158 -11.91 -21.61 15.19
C TYR A 158 -10.75 -22.01 14.27
N GLY A 159 -9.66 -21.24 14.26
CA GLY A 159 -8.49 -21.53 13.44
C GLY A 159 -8.72 -21.35 11.93
N ASN A 160 -9.78 -20.65 11.52
CA ASN A 160 -9.97 -20.32 10.10
C ASN A 160 -8.95 -19.27 9.65
N VAL A 161 -8.51 -19.39 8.40
CA VAL A 161 -7.69 -18.37 7.75
C VAL A 161 -8.62 -17.28 7.21
N VAL A 162 -8.47 -16.06 7.72
CA VAL A 162 -9.34 -14.92 7.40
C VAL A 162 -8.55 -13.78 6.76
N PHE A 163 -9.14 -13.13 5.77
CA PHE A 163 -8.59 -11.91 5.18
C PHE A 163 -8.55 -10.81 6.24
N THR A 164 -7.38 -10.20 6.43
CA THR A 164 -7.13 -9.24 7.50
C THR A 164 -6.74 -7.88 6.94
N ASP A 165 -5.93 -7.84 5.88
CA ASP A 165 -5.44 -6.58 5.35
C ASP A 165 -5.02 -6.69 3.87
N GLU A 166 -4.86 -5.54 3.22
CA GLU A 166 -4.26 -5.43 1.89
C GLU A 166 -3.33 -4.20 1.83
N LEU A 167 -2.08 -4.45 1.46
CA LEU A 167 -1.04 -3.44 1.28
C LEU A 167 -0.75 -3.28 -0.21
N MET A 168 -0.84 -2.05 -0.70
CA MET A 168 -0.49 -1.75 -2.09
C MET A 168 1.04 -1.79 -2.29
N THR A 169 1.49 -2.14 -3.48
CA THR A 169 2.92 -2.21 -3.84
C THR A 169 3.21 -1.62 -5.22
N GLY A 170 2.18 -1.41 -6.04
CA GLY A 170 2.30 -0.93 -7.41
C GLY A 170 2.55 0.58 -7.49
N ARG A 171 2.90 1.04 -8.69
CA ARG A 171 2.99 2.47 -8.99
C ARG A 171 1.75 2.91 -9.71
N TRP A 172 1.27 4.11 -9.41
CA TRP A 172 0.31 4.79 -10.27
C TRP A 172 0.91 5.02 -11.66
N ALA A 173 0.12 4.76 -12.71
CA ALA A 173 0.49 4.99 -14.11
C ALA A 173 0.41 6.44 -14.55
#